data_AF-A0A1I8BSE2-F1
#
_entry.id   AF-A0A1I8BSE2-F1
#
_cell.length_a   1.000
_cell.length_b   1.000
_cell.length_c   1.000
_cell.angle_alpha   90.00
_cell.angle_beta   90.00
_cell.angle_gamma   90.00
#
_symmetry.space_group_name_H-M   'P 1'
#
loop_
_entity.id
_entity.type
_entity.pdbx_description
1 polymer ?
#
loop_
_entity_poly.entity_id
_entity_poly.type
_entity_poly.pdbx_seq_one_letter_code
_entity_poly.pdbx_strand_id
1 'polypeptide(L)'
;MCSFSNFTVLSPGGRHLSNATVCEVLQCCFRIGLEQLLPELLRVAAESALADMCRHLFAAMPTFEQDIRMGLKELMRFLIALCNPHDRTNLPQMILMGLHLLTVAFETGNEFLRENDSVLPLLKDELAHTLLQLLGTQKLKIFAATNRVCFLLFETLRPHLKFVLI
;
A
#
# COMPACT_ATOMS: atom_id res chain seq x y z
N MET A 1 24.60 11.78 -8.24
CA MET A 1 25.72 11.59 -7.31
C MET A 1 25.30 12.12 -5.95
N CYS A 2 24.83 11.26 -5.05
CA CYS A 2 24.67 11.61 -3.64
C CYS A 2 25.34 10.51 -2.83
N SER A 3 26.38 10.89 -2.09
CA SER A 3 27.18 10.01 -1.22
C SER A 3 26.36 9.57 -0.01
N PHE A 4 26.32 8.27 0.25
CA PHE A 4 25.90 7.72 1.54
C PHE A 4 27.12 7.17 2.26
N SER A 5 27.49 7.80 3.36
CA SER A 5 28.48 7.29 4.29
C SER A 5 27.82 7.09 5.65
N ASN A 6 27.82 5.82 6.06
CA ASN A 6 27.73 5.31 7.43
C ASN A 6 26.48 5.62 8.24
N PHE A 7 25.68 4.57 8.51
CA PHE A 7 25.27 4.28 9.89
C PHE A 7 25.05 2.77 10.10
N THR A 8 25.91 2.22 10.96
CA THR A 8 25.71 0.97 11.71
C THR A 8 25.27 1.44 13.11
N VAL A 9 24.24 0.91 13.76
CA VAL A 9 24.23 -0.28 14.65
C VAL A 9 22.80 -0.36 15.23
N LEU A 10 22.11 -1.52 15.17
CA LEU A 10 21.68 -2.33 16.35
C LEU A 10 21.17 -3.73 15.89
N SER A 11 21.91 -4.80 16.28
CA SER A 11 21.66 -6.28 16.21
C SER A 11 21.73 -7.09 14.88
N PRO A 12 22.11 -8.40 14.91
CA PRO A 12 23.18 -8.96 14.06
C PRO A 12 22.79 -9.43 12.66
N GLY A 13 21.51 -9.33 12.28
CA GLY A 13 21.03 -9.73 10.95
C GLY A 13 20.36 -8.61 10.15
N GLY A 14 20.22 -7.41 10.72
CA GLY A 14 19.41 -6.32 10.15
C GLY A 14 20.14 -5.38 9.19
N ARG A 15 21.44 -5.60 8.93
CA ARG A 15 22.20 -4.84 7.94
C ARG A 15 22.15 -5.62 6.63
N HIS A 16 21.43 -5.12 5.63
CA HIS A 16 21.82 -5.21 4.20
C HIS A 16 20.69 -4.88 3.21
N LEU A 17 19.49 -4.49 3.66
CA LEU A 17 18.50 -3.96 2.72
C LEU A 17 18.59 -2.44 2.74
N SER A 18 19.29 -1.89 1.75
CA SER A 18 19.27 -0.45 1.50
C SER A 18 17.84 -0.01 1.15
N ASN A 19 17.50 1.26 1.34
CA ASN A 19 16.20 1.81 0.91
C ASN A 19 15.93 1.51 -0.58
N ALA A 20 16.98 1.55 -1.41
CA ALA A 20 16.91 1.15 -2.81
C ALA A 20 16.56 -0.33 -2.97
N THR A 21 17.13 -1.21 -2.15
CA THR A 21 16.83 -2.65 -2.16
C THR A 21 15.40 -2.95 -1.70
N VAL A 22 14.87 -2.21 -0.71
CA VAL A 22 13.46 -2.35 -0.30
C VAL A 22 12.52 -1.92 -1.44
N CYS A 23 12.80 -0.79 -2.09
CA CYS A 23 12.05 -0.34 -3.25
C CYS A 23 12.17 -1.31 -4.44
N GLU A 24 13.35 -1.87 -4.70
CA GLU A 24 13.57 -2.87 -5.75
C GLU A 24 12.86 -4.19 -5.45
N VAL A 25 12.85 -4.64 -4.19
CA VAL A 25 12.11 -5.84 -3.77
C VAL A 25 10.62 -5.61 -3.96
N LEU A 26 10.07 -4.47 -3.51
CA LEU A 26 8.68 -4.11 -3.76
C LEU A 26 8.38 -4.09 -5.27
N GLN A 27 9.18 -3.38 -6.07
CA GLN A 27 9.02 -3.32 -7.52
C GLN A 27 9.12 -4.69 -8.19
N CYS A 28 10.01 -5.57 -7.71
CA CYS A 28 10.18 -6.91 -8.23
C CYS A 28 8.96 -7.78 -7.92
N CYS A 29 8.46 -7.70 -6.69
CA CYS A 29 7.29 -8.46 -6.28
C CYS A 29 6.01 -7.93 -6.94
N PHE A 30 5.91 -6.62 -7.17
CA PHE A 30 4.85 -6.06 -8.02
C PHE A 30 4.98 -6.53 -9.45
N ARG A 31 6.18 -6.52 -10.04
CA ARG A 31 6.41 -7.04 -11.40
C ARG A 31 5.99 -8.50 -11.53
N ILE A 32 6.36 -9.35 -10.57
CA ILE A 32 5.97 -10.78 -10.56
C ILE A 32 4.46 -10.92 -10.32
N GLY A 33 3.88 -10.21 -9.35
CA GLY A 33 2.45 -10.28 -9.03
C GLY A 33 1.52 -9.73 -10.11
N LEU A 34 2.04 -8.85 -10.97
CA LEU A 34 1.32 -8.25 -12.11
C LEU A 34 1.67 -8.92 -13.45
N GLU A 35 2.54 -9.93 -13.45
CA GLU A 35 2.90 -10.67 -14.66
C GLU A 35 1.73 -11.55 -15.10
N GLN A 36 1.20 -11.26 -16.29
CA GLN A 36 -0.13 -11.71 -16.74
C GLN A 36 -0.26 -13.21 -17.07
N LEU A 37 0.78 -14.02 -16.83
CA LEU A 37 0.85 -15.43 -17.24
C LEU A 37 0.99 -16.43 -16.10
N LEU A 38 0.97 -15.99 -14.84
CA LEU A 38 1.15 -16.91 -13.72
C LEU A 38 -0.14 -17.71 -13.43
N PRO A 39 -0.05 -19.05 -13.29
CA PRO A 39 -1.16 -19.89 -12.85
C PRO A 39 -1.80 -19.37 -11.55
N GLU A 40 -3.10 -19.61 -11.35
CA GLU A 40 -3.86 -19.13 -10.18
C GLU A 40 -3.12 -19.36 -8.85
N LEU A 41 -2.53 -20.54 -8.68
CA LEU A 41 -1.79 -20.93 -7.48
C LEU A 41 -0.55 -20.04 -7.23
N LEU A 42 0.17 -19.71 -8.30
CA LEU A 42 1.37 -18.88 -8.23
C LEU A 42 1.01 -17.41 -7.98
N ARG A 43 -0.15 -16.97 -8.47
CA ARG A 43 -0.71 -15.65 -8.16
C ARG A 43 -1.07 -15.50 -6.69
N VAL A 44 -1.74 -16.50 -6.10
CA VAL A 44 -2.06 -16.51 -4.66
C VAL A 44 -0.79 -16.55 -3.81
N ALA A 45 0.21 -17.32 -4.22
CA ALA A 45 1.51 -17.33 -3.54
C ALA A 45 2.22 -15.96 -3.61
N ALA A 46 2.21 -15.33 -4.79
CA ALA A 46 2.76 -13.98 -4.97
C ALA A 46 1.99 -12.92 -4.16
N GLU A 47 0.65 -13.03 -4.11
CA GLU A 47 -0.21 -12.17 -3.28
C GLU A 47 0.13 -12.30 -1.79
N SER A 48 0.22 -13.54 -1.28
CA SER A 48 0.58 -13.79 0.11
C SER A 48 1.98 -13.26 0.43
N ALA A 49 2.96 -13.49 -0.45
CA ALA A 49 4.31 -12.99 -0.27
C ALA A 49 4.33 -11.45 -0.26
N LEU A 50 3.65 -10.80 -1.22
CA LEU A 50 3.50 -9.34 -1.27
C LEU A 50 2.86 -8.79 0.00
N ALA A 51 1.79 -9.42 0.47
CA ALA A 51 1.12 -9.05 1.71
C ALA A 51 2.07 -9.17 2.91
N ASP A 52 2.82 -10.27 3.02
CA ASP A 52 3.80 -10.46 4.09
C ASP A 52 4.89 -9.38 4.05
N MET A 53 5.43 -9.07 2.87
CA MET A 53 6.44 -8.01 2.71
C MET A 53 5.88 -6.64 3.07
N CYS A 54 4.67 -6.31 2.63
CA CYS A 54 4.00 -5.07 3.03
C CYS A 54 3.81 -5.02 4.55
N ARG A 55 3.34 -6.10 5.20
CA ARG A 55 3.20 -6.14 6.67
C ARG A 55 4.51 -5.84 7.37
N HIS A 56 5.60 -6.47 6.95
CA HIS A 56 6.91 -6.25 7.57
C HIS A 56 7.40 -4.82 7.34
N LEU A 57 7.19 -4.28 6.14
CA LEU A 57 7.56 -2.90 5.83
C LEU A 57 6.80 -1.92 6.72
N PHE A 58 5.47 -2.01 6.76
CA PHE A 58 4.63 -1.12 7.55
C PHE A 58 4.82 -1.27 9.06
N ALA A 59 5.07 -2.47 9.57
CA ALA A 59 5.37 -2.70 10.98
C ALA A 59 6.72 -2.08 11.41
N ALA A 60 7.68 -1.96 10.49
CA ALA A 60 8.99 -1.39 10.76
C ALA A 60 9.05 0.15 10.57
N MET A 61 8.01 0.77 9.98
CA MET A 61 7.92 2.22 9.72
C MET A 61 8.10 3.17 10.92
N PRO A 62 7.69 2.84 12.16
CA PRO A 62 7.93 3.72 13.31
C PRO A 62 9.42 3.96 13.59
N THR A 63 10.29 3.07 13.13
CA THR A 63 11.74 3.07 13.38
C THR A 63 12.58 3.73 12.28
N PHE A 64 11.97 4.19 11.19
CA PHE A 64 12.68 4.60 9.99
C PHE A 64 12.82 6.13 9.82
N GLU A 65 13.96 6.55 9.26
CA GLU A 65 14.32 7.95 9.01
C GLU A 65 13.47 8.62 7.89
N GLN A 66 13.60 9.95 7.78
CA GLN A 66 12.79 10.84 6.94
C GLN A 66 12.75 10.46 5.45
N ASP A 67 13.82 9.85 4.91
CA ASP A 67 13.91 9.42 3.50
C ASP A 67 12.94 8.28 3.15
N ILE A 68 12.59 7.41 4.09
CA ILE A 68 11.65 6.30 3.86
C ILE A 68 10.20 6.82 3.81
N ARG A 69 9.93 7.99 4.40
CA ARG A 69 8.62 8.64 4.33
C ARG A 69 8.25 9.06 2.90
N MET A 70 9.24 9.38 2.07
CA MET A 70 9.04 9.71 0.66
C MET A 70 8.65 8.48 -0.16
N GLY A 71 9.31 7.34 0.08
CA GLY A 71 8.98 6.06 -0.56
C GLY A 71 7.58 5.56 -0.24
N LEU A 72 7.08 5.82 0.98
CA LEU A 72 5.69 5.48 1.33
C LEU A 72 4.68 6.21 0.45
N LYS A 73 4.89 7.51 0.23
CA LYS A 73 3.97 8.33 -0.55
C LYS A 73 3.86 7.81 -1.99
N GLU A 74 4.97 7.38 -2.57
CA GLU A 74 5.04 6.78 -3.89
C GLU A 74 4.38 5.41 -3.92
N LEU A 75 4.60 4.59 -2.88
CA LEU A 75 3.92 3.31 -2.72
C LEU A 75 2.39 3.48 -2.64
N MET A 76 1.91 4.46 -1.87
CA MET A 76 0.48 4.77 -1.79
C MET A 76 -0.09 5.21 -3.13
N ARG A 77 0.59 6.10 -3.85
CA ARG A 77 0.16 6.47 -5.21
C ARG A 77 0.12 5.29 -6.16
N PHE A 78 1.12 4.43 -6.09
CA PHE A 78 1.16 3.22 -6.91
C PHE A 78 -0.02 2.29 -6.60
N LEU A 79 -0.32 2.03 -5.32
CA LEU A 79 -1.46 1.21 -4.93
C LEU A 79 -2.80 1.82 -5.35
N ILE A 80 -2.95 3.15 -5.22
CA ILE A 80 -4.15 3.88 -5.68
C ILE A 80 -4.28 3.75 -7.21
N ALA A 81 -3.19 3.97 -7.96
CA ALA A 81 -3.17 3.84 -9.40
C ALA A 81 -3.50 2.41 -9.87
N LEU A 82 -3.00 1.38 -9.18
CA LEU A 82 -3.28 -0.03 -9.45
C LEU A 82 -4.77 -0.39 -9.22
N CYS A 83 -5.43 0.31 -8.30
CA CYS A 83 -6.85 0.13 -8.01
C CYS A 83 -7.76 0.91 -8.97
N ASN A 84 -7.24 1.81 -9.79
CA ASN A 84 -8.05 2.69 -10.65
C ASN A 84 -8.83 1.87 -11.69
N PRO A 85 -10.17 1.84 -11.64
CA PRO A 85 -10.98 1.05 -12.56
C PRO A 85 -11.06 1.64 -13.99
N HIS A 86 -10.62 2.88 -14.19
CA HIS A 86 -10.63 3.53 -15.50
C HIS A 86 -9.37 3.27 -16.32
N ASP A 87 -8.29 2.83 -15.67
CA ASP A 87 -7.10 2.38 -16.38
C ASP A 87 -7.35 0.98 -16.95
N ARG A 88 -7.39 0.88 -18.29
CA ARG A 88 -7.66 -0.39 -18.98
C ARG A 88 -6.54 -1.42 -18.81
N THR A 89 -5.36 -0.99 -18.36
CA THR A 89 -4.26 -1.89 -18.02
C THR A 89 -4.51 -2.63 -16.70
N ASN A 90 -5.37 -2.08 -15.83
CA ASN A 90 -5.73 -2.69 -14.55
C ASN A 90 -6.79 -3.77 -14.73
N LEU A 91 -6.32 -5.02 -14.80
CA LEU A 91 -7.20 -6.18 -14.82
C LEU A 91 -7.89 -6.39 -13.46
N PRO A 92 -9.04 -7.08 -13.40
CA PRO A 92 -9.77 -7.30 -12.14
C PRO A 92 -8.92 -7.96 -11.04
N GLN A 93 -7.98 -8.85 -11.41
CA GLN A 93 -7.09 -9.48 -10.43
C GLN A 93 -6.06 -8.50 -9.87
N MET A 94 -5.56 -7.57 -10.70
CA MET A 94 -4.61 -6.54 -10.29
C MET A 94 -5.28 -5.55 -9.33
N ILE A 95 -6.53 -5.18 -9.59
CA ILE A 95 -7.33 -4.34 -8.68
C ILE A 95 -7.54 -5.06 -7.35
N LEU A 96 -7.90 -6.34 -7.37
CA LEU A 96 -8.06 -7.13 -6.13
C LEU A 96 -6.77 -7.19 -5.32
N MET A 97 -5.62 -7.43 -5.98
CA MET A 97 -4.30 -7.38 -5.37
C MET A 97 -4.04 -6.00 -4.73
N GLY A 98 -4.28 -4.91 -5.46
CA GLY A 98 -4.12 -3.55 -4.95
C GLY A 98 -4.97 -3.29 -3.70
N LEU A 99 -6.24 -3.72 -3.70
CA LEU A 99 -7.15 -3.62 -2.56
C LEU A 99 -6.70 -4.47 -1.37
N HIS A 100 -6.15 -5.66 -1.61
CA HIS A 100 -5.58 -6.50 -0.57
C HIS A 100 -4.35 -5.85 0.08
N LEU A 101 -3.44 -5.30 -0.73
CA LEU A 101 -2.25 -4.61 -0.23
C LEU A 101 -2.58 -3.31 0.51
N LEU A 102 -3.60 -2.58 0.07
CA LEU A 102 -4.15 -1.44 0.82
C LEU A 102 -4.71 -1.90 2.17
N THR A 103 -5.47 -3.00 2.21
CA THR A 103 -5.99 -3.57 3.47
C THR A 103 -4.85 -3.84 4.45
N VAL A 104 -3.81 -4.53 3.98
CA VAL A 104 -2.61 -4.83 4.76
C VAL A 104 -1.90 -3.56 5.25
N ALA A 105 -1.72 -2.57 4.37
CA ALA A 105 -1.09 -1.29 4.70
C ALA A 105 -1.83 -0.55 5.82
N PHE A 106 -3.16 -0.52 5.76
CA PHE A 106 -3.98 0.10 6.80
C PHE A 106 -3.96 -0.69 8.11
N GLU A 107 -4.05 -2.03 8.07
CA GLU A 107 -4.05 -2.85 9.28
C GLU A 107 -2.74 -2.76 10.07
N THR A 108 -1.61 -2.62 9.37
CA THR A 108 -0.27 -2.61 9.99
C THR A 108 0.32 -1.22 10.19
N GLY A 109 -0.02 -0.27 9.31
CA GLY A 109 0.58 1.06 9.28
C GLY A 109 -0.35 2.20 9.68
N ASN A 110 -1.53 1.93 10.25
CA ASN A 110 -2.57 2.93 10.54
C ASN A 110 -2.01 4.18 11.24
N GLU A 111 -1.28 3.99 12.34
CA GLU A 111 -0.73 5.09 13.15
C GLU A 111 0.26 5.94 12.36
N PHE A 112 1.08 5.31 11.53
CA PHE A 112 2.00 6.05 10.67
C PHE A 112 1.26 6.80 9.55
N LEU A 113 0.27 6.17 8.93
CA LEU A 113 -0.51 6.73 7.83
C LEU A 113 -1.32 7.97 8.26
N ARG A 114 -1.88 7.94 9.47
CA ARG A 114 -2.69 9.06 10.01
C ARG A 114 -1.84 10.25 10.47
N GLU A 115 -0.58 10.04 10.84
CA GLU A 115 0.35 11.08 11.32
C GLU A 115 1.18 11.69 10.19
N ASN A 116 1.23 11.05 9.01
CA ASN A 116 2.04 11.50 7.90
C ASN A 116 1.27 12.51 7.01
N ASP A 117 1.57 13.80 7.21
CA ASP A 117 0.97 14.92 6.46
C ASP A 117 1.14 14.83 4.94
N SER A 118 2.16 14.12 4.44
CA SER A 118 2.39 13.99 2.99
C SER A 118 1.51 12.91 2.34
N VAL A 119 1.04 11.94 3.12
CA VAL A 119 0.19 10.81 2.68
C VAL A 119 -1.27 11.10 2.94
N LEU A 120 -1.59 11.80 4.04
CA LEU A 120 -2.97 12.10 4.43
C LEU A 120 -3.84 12.72 3.32
N PRO A 121 -3.34 13.65 2.47
CA PRO A 121 -4.11 14.17 1.33
C PRO A 121 -4.44 13.09 0.29
N LEU A 122 -3.51 12.17 0.02
CA LEU A 122 -3.73 11.05 -0.91
C LEU A 122 -4.88 10.15 -0.41
N LEU A 123 -4.94 9.92 0.90
CA LEU A 123 -5.98 9.10 1.52
C LEU A 123 -7.36 9.77 1.45
N LYS A 124 -7.41 11.09 1.73
CA LYS A 124 -8.64 11.87 1.77
C LYS A 124 -9.25 12.10 0.39
N ASP A 125 -8.41 12.33 -0.63
CA ASP A 125 -8.87 12.76 -1.94
C ASP A 125 -8.78 11.63 -2.97
N GLU A 126 -7.56 11.20 -3.30
CA GLU A 126 -7.30 10.27 -4.40
C GLU A 126 -7.85 8.86 -4.10
N LEU A 127 -7.47 8.29 -2.96
CA LEU A 127 -7.91 6.95 -2.57
C LEU A 127 -9.43 6.91 -2.37
N ALA A 128 -10.00 7.90 -1.68
CA ALA A 128 -11.44 7.95 -1.45
C ALA A 128 -12.23 7.97 -2.77
N HIS A 129 -11.79 8.76 -3.76
CA HIS A 129 -12.40 8.77 -5.09
C HIS A 129 -12.29 7.42 -5.79
N THR A 130 -11.12 6.79 -5.79
CA THR A 130 -10.93 5.46 -6.40
C THR A 130 -11.83 4.41 -5.76
N LEU A 131 -11.94 4.40 -4.42
CA LEU A 131 -12.81 3.45 -3.71
C LEU A 131 -14.29 3.68 -4.04
N LEU A 132 -14.74 4.94 -4.11
CA LEU A 132 -16.13 5.26 -4.50
C LEU A 132 -16.46 4.76 -5.91
N GLN A 133 -15.52 4.90 -6.86
CA GLN A 133 -15.69 4.35 -8.21
C GLN A 133 -15.81 2.82 -8.19
N LEU A 134 -14.99 2.14 -7.38
CA LEU A 134 -15.00 0.68 -7.26
C LEU A 134 -16.27 0.14 -6.57
N LEU A 135 -16.85 0.88 -5.62
CA LEU A 135 -18.14 0.55 -5.01
C LEU A 135 -19.30 0.58 -6.03
N GLY A 136 -19.15 1.32 -7.13
CA GLY A 136 -20.11 1.33 -8.24
C GLY A 136 -20.02 0.11 -9.16
N THR A 137 -19.06 -0.80 -8.95
CA THR A 137 -18.88 -1.97 -9.83
C THR A 137 -19.82 -3.12 -9.45
N GLN A 138 -20.33 -3.85 -10.44
CA GLN A 138 -21.15 -5.06 -10.23
C GLN A 138 -20.33 -6.31 -9.87
N LYS A 139 -19.01 -6.18 -9.68
CA LYS A 139 -18.11 -7.30 -9.41
C LYS A 139 -18.05 -7.55 -7.91
N LEU A 140 -18.80 -8.54 -7.43
CA LEU A 140 -18.97 -8.83 -6.01
C LEU A 140 -17.65 -8.92 -5.22
N LYS A 141 -16.62 -9.59 -5.78
CA LYS A 141 -15.32 -9.71 -5.13
C LYS A 141 -14.62 -8.37 -4.92
N ILE A 142 -14.64 -7.50 -5.94
CA ILE A 142 -14.06 -6.16 -5.87
C ILE A 142 -14.86 -5.34 -4.87
N PHE A 143 -16.18 -5.33 -4.96
CA PHE A 143 -17.06 -4.63 -4.04
C PHE A 143 -16.81 -4.99 -2.57
N ALA A 144 -16.69 -6.30 -2.26
CA ALA A 144 -16.40 -6.77 -0.90
C ALA A 144 -15.02 -6.29 -0.40
N ALA A 145 -13.98 -6.43 -1.23
CA ALA A 145 -12.63 -5.96 -0.90
C ALA A 145 -12.59 -4.42 -0.73
N THR A 146 -13.25 -3.67 -1.60
CA THR A 146 -13.37 -2.21 -1.52
C THR A 146 -14.04 -1.78 -0.23
N ASN A 147 -15.14 -2.41 0.18
CA ASN A 147 -15.81 -2.07 1.44
C ASN A 147 -14.90 -2.26 2.66
N ARG A 148 -14.08 -3.32 2.67
CA ARG A 148 -13.09 -3.52 3.74
C ARG A 148 -12.10 -2.36 3.80
N VAL A 149 -11.55 -1.95 2.66
CA VAL A 149 -10.63 -0.81 2.60
C VAL A 149 -11.33 0.50 3.00
N CYS A 150 -12.57 0.73 2.58
CA CYS A 150 -13.37 1.90 3.00
C CYS A 150 -13.51 1.97 4.53
N PHE A 151 -13.82 0.83 5.17
CA PHE A 151 -13.91 0.76 6.63
C PHE A 151 -12.58 1.16 7.29
N LEU A 152 -11.47 0.56 6.85
CA LEU A 152 -10.14 0.85 7.40
C LEU A 152 -9.69 2.30 7.14
N LEU A 153 -10.00 2.85 5.97
CA LEU A 153 -9.76 4.25 5.64
C LEU A 153 -10.54 5.16 6.61
N PHE A 154 -11.81 4.85 6.86
CA PHE A 154 -12.62 5.61 7.81
C PHE A 154 -12.06 5.52 9.23
N GLU A 155 -11.59 4.35 9.67
CA GLU A 155 -10.93 4.21 10.97
C GLU A 155 -9.65 5.04 11.07
N THR A 156 -8.84 5.05 10.01
CA THR A 156 -7.59 5.83 9.92
C THR A 156 -7.86 7.33 9.95
N LEU A 157 -8.89 7.78 9.21
CA LEU A 157 -9.26 9.19 9.12
C LEU A 157 -10.16 9.68 10.25
N ARG A 158 -10.74 8.80 11.07
CA ARG A 158 -11.62 9.13 12.21
C ARG A 158 -11.15 10.34 13.04
N PRO A 159 -9.86 10.47 13.41
CA PRO A 159 -9.37 11.61 14.22
C PRO A 159 -9.38 12.94 13.46
N HIS A 160 -9.35 12.88 12.13
CA HIS A 160 -9.30 14.03 11.23
C HIS A 160 -10.68 14.44 10.70
N LEU A 161 -11.71 13.64 10.95
CA LEU A 161 -13.09 13.96 10.60
C LEU A 161 -13.62 14.97 11.62
N LYS A 162 -13.72 16.24 11.20
CA LYS A 162 -14.54 17.22 11.91
C LYS A 162 -15.99 16.80 11.73
N PHE A 163 -16.58 16.15 12.73
CA PHE A 163 -18.02 15.92 12.78
C PHE A 163 -18.73 17.28 12.75
N VAL A 164 -19.18 17.73 11.57
CA VAL A 164 -20.31 18.64 11.48
C VAL A 164 -21.54 17.75 11.56
N LEU A 165 -22.00 17.52 12.78
CA LEU A 165 -23.35 17.03 13.01
C LEU A 165 -24.30 18.08 12.42
N ILE A 166 -25.01 17.69 11.36
CA ILE A 166 -26.25 18.32 10.92
C ILE A 166 -27.35 17.85 11.87
#